data_AF-A7IBB5-F1
#
_entry.id   AF-A7IBB5-F1
#
_cell.length_a   1.000
_cell.length_b   1.000
_cell.length_c   1.000
_cell.angle_alpha   90.00
_cell.angle_beta   90.00
_cell.angle_gamma   90.00
#
_symmetry.space_group_name_H-M   'P 1'
#
loop_
_entity.id
_entity.type
_entity.pdbx_description
1 polymer ?
#
loop_
_entity_poly.entity_id
_entity_poly.type
_entity_poly.pdbx_seq_one_letter_code
_entity_poly.pdbx_strand_id
1 'polypeptide(L)'
;MTLRWTRGNGHGLAFRPRSRQHRRTALEPGPIGLNPPDRRIRLPPSRSGTRSQRVLWTNRIAPMSPARIGIVTISDRASSGGYADLSGPAIEAWLRQAITSPWSVDYRVIPDGFESVRDTLIDMCDHAGLDLICTTGGTGPAPRDLTPEAMAAVIEKPLPGFGEQMRRISLNEVPTAILSRQEAGVRGKTLIVNLPGKPASIAVCLGAVFPAIPYCLDLIGAGRIETDPQVCVAFRPKGA
;
A
#
# COMPACT_ATOMS: atom_id res chain seq x y z
N MET A 1 -20.80 -2.16 52.07
CA MET A 1 -20.33 -3.54 52.32
C MET A 1 -19.11 -3.74 51.45
N THR A 2 -17.92 -3.66 52.06
CA THR A 2 -16.62 -3.44 51.42
C THR A 2 -15.99 -4.79 51.07
N LEU A 3 -15.67 -5.05 49.80
CA LEU A 3 -14.98 -6.27 49.38
C LEU A 3 -13.47 -6.03 49.25
N ARG A 4 -12.74 -6.64 50.17
CA ARG A 4 -11.28 -6.73 50.28
C ARG A 4 -10.74 -7.72 49.24
N TRP A 5 -9.75 -7.30 48.45
CA TRP A 5 -8.90 -8.21 47.66
C TRP A 5 -7.69 -8.62 48.49
N THR A 6 -7.50 -9.93 48.71
CA THR A 6 -6.27 -10.50 49.28
C THR A 6 -5.39 -11.10 48.19
N ARG A 7 -4.11 -10.72 48.24
CA ARG A 7 -3.01 -11.23 47.41
C ARG A 7 -2.75 -12.71 47.68
N GLY A 8 -2.51 -13.48 46.62
CA GLY A 8 -1.84 -14.79 46.67
C GLY A 8 -0.56 -14.76 45.83
N ASN A 9 0.59 -14.78 46.48
CA ASN A 9 1.90 -15.00 45.86
C ASN A 9 2.13 -16.52 45.74
N GLY A 10 2.34 -17.01 44.52
CA GLY A 10 2.77 -18.38 44.24
C GLY A 10 4.02 -18.36 43.36
N HIS A 11 5.10 -18.90 43.89
CA HIS A 11 6.45 -18.91 43.33
C HIS A 11 6.57 -19.78 42.06
N GLY A 12 7.32 -19.26 41.09
CA GLY A 12 8.50 -19.91 40.49
C GLY A 12 8.28 -21.16 39.64
N LEU A 13 8.67 -21.07 38.36
CA LEU A 13 9.57 -22.03 37.72
C LEU A 13 10.14 -21.43 36.43
N ALA A 14 11.43 -21.15 36.47
CA ALA A 14 12.23 -20.75 35.33
C ALA A 14 12.51 -21.97 34.43
N PHE A 15 12.31 -21.81 33.12
CA PHE A 15 12.71 -22.82 32.13
C PHE A 15 13.37 -22.14 30.92
N ARG A 16 14.68 -22.30 30.80
CA ARG A 16 15.50 -22.13 29.59
C ARG A 16 16.76 -23.01 29.76
N PRO A 17 17.48 -23.38 28.70
CA PRO A 17 17.05 -23.90 27.41
C PRO A 17 17.79 -25.23 27.10
N ARG A 18 17.37 -26.02 26.11
CA ARG A 18 18.24 -27.07 25.52
C ARG A 18 18.45 -26.83 24.04
N SER A 19 19.68 -26.46 23.73
CA SER A 19 20.30 -26.47 22.42
C SER A 19 20.45 -27.90 21.91
N ARG A 20 20.04 -28.15 20.66
CA ARG A 20 20.57 -29.24 19.84
C ARG A 20 20.84 -28.74 18.43
N GLN A 21 22.12 -28.55 18.17
CA GLN A 21 22.70 -28.46 16.83
C GLN A 21 22.43 -29.78 16.08
N HIS A 22 21.86 -29.69 14.89
CA HIS A 22 22.06 -30.71 13.87
C HIS A 22 22.66 -30.04 12.63
N ARG A 23 23.97 -30.24 12.46
CA ARG A 23 24.66 -30.11 11.18
C ARG A 23 24.08 -31.15 10.22
N ARG A 24 23.63 -30.73 9.04
CA ARG A 24 23.58 -31.56 7.84
C ARG A 24 24.34 -30.84 6.73
N THR A 25 25.45 -31.45 6.35
CA THR A 25 26.31 -31.10 5.22
C THR A 25 25.78 -31.73 3.94
N ALA A 26 25.85 -30.92 2.87
CA ALA A 26 26.05 -31.24 1.46
C ALA A 26 25.01 -32.10 0.72
N LEU A 27 24.57 -31.59 -0.44
CA LEU A 27 24.91 -32.15 -1.76
C LEU A 27 24.45 -31.16 -2.84
N GLU A 28 25.41 -30.50 -3.50
CA GLU A 28 25.16 -29.74 -4.73
C GLU A 28 25.12 -30.70 -5.93
N PRO A 29 24.16 -30.56 -6.85
CA PRO A 29 24.24 -31.22 -8.14
C PRO A 29 25.08 -30.38 -9.11
N GLY A 30 26.21 -30.95 -9.55
CA GLY A 30 27.12 -30.38 -10.55
C GLY A 30 26.52 -30.28 -11.96
N PRO A 31 27.22 -29.62 -12.89
CA PRO A 31 26.68 -29.22 -14.18
C PRO A 31 26.62 -30.40 -15.16
N ILE A 32 25.43 -30.65 -15.71
CA ILE A 32 25.22 -31.63 -16.77
C ILE A 32 25.51 -30.93 -18.10
N GLY A 33 26.71 -31.17 -18.63
CA GLY A 33 27.08 -30.79 -19.99
C GLY A 33 26.50 -31.78 -21.00
N LEU A 34 25.76 -31.26 -21.99
CA LEU A 34 25.38 -31.97 -23.21
C LEU A 34 25.40 -30.98 -24.38
N ASN A 35 26.47 -31.01 -25.17
CA ASN A 35 26.49 -30.58 -26.57
C ASN A 35 26.19 -31.83 -27.43
N PRO A 36 25.31 -31.76 -28.45
CA PRO A 36 25.80 -31.66 -29.85
C PRO A 36 24.73 -31.11 -30.85
N PRO A 37 24.91 -31.16 -32.20
CA PRO A 37 26.10 -30.95 -33.01
C PRO A 37 25.95 -29.76 -34.00
N ASP A 38 27.10 -29.36 -34.55
CA ASP A 38 27.31 -28.42 -35.65
C ASP A 38 26.44 -28.75 -36.88
N ARG A 39 25.41 -27.93 -37.14
CA ARG A 39 24.70 -27.88 -38.44
C ARG A 39 25.08 -26.60 -39.16
N ARG A 40 26.07 -26.71 -40.04
CA ARG A 40 26.37 -25.69 -41.06
C ARG A 40 25.19 -25.54 -42.00
N ILE A 41 24.36 -24.52 -41.75
CA ILE A 41 23.36 -24.04 -42.70
C ILE A 41 24.07 -23.12 -43.69
N ARG A 42 24.14 -23.53 -44.97
CA ARG A 42 24.56 -22.65 -46.07
C ARG A 42 23.52 -21.55 -46.24
N LEU A 43 23.93 -20.29 -46.10
CA LEU A 43 23.13 -19.14 -46.49
C LEU A 43 23.30 -18.86 -48.00
N PRO A 44 22.21 -18.53 -48.74
CA PRO A 44 22.31 -18.09 -50.13
C PRO A 44 22.88 -16.66 -50.23
N PRO A 45 23.41 -16.26 -51.41
CA PRO A 45 24.18 -15.04 -51.56
C PRO A 45 23.33 -13.77 -51.44
N SER A 46 23.99 -12.71 -50.95
CA SER A 46 23.44 -11.38 -50.70
C SER A 46 22.92 -10.72 -51.97
N ARG A 47 21.64 -10.34 -51.96
CA ARG A 47 21.12 -9.32 -52.89
C ARG A 47 21.32 -7.95 -52.29
N SER A 48 22.11 -7.16 -53.00
CA SER A 48 22.35 -5.74 -52.82
C SER A 48 21.04 -4.93 -52.81
N GLY A 49 20.97 -3.96 -51.89
CA GLY A 49 20.23 -2.73 -52.10
C GLY A 49 18.84 -2.66 -51.46
N THR A 50 18.78 -2.37 -50.16
CA THR A 50 17.74 -1.49 -49.64
C THR A 50 18.23 -0.76 -48.39
N ARG A 51 18.16 0.56 -48.48
CA ARG A 51 18.42 1.60 -47.48
C ARG A 51 18.00 1.12 -46.07
N SER A 52 19.00 0.91 -45.20
CA SER A 52 18.80 0.62 -43.78
C SER A 52 18.06 1.78 -43.12
N GLN A 53 16.73 1.66 -43.02
CA GLN A 53 15.97 2.43 -42.06
C GLN A 53 16.28 1.83 -40.69
N ARG A 54 17.31 2.38 -40.07
CA ARG A 54 17.59 2.17 -38.65
C ARG A 54 16.41 2.74 -37.88
N VAL A 55 15.42 1.90 -37.59
CA VAL A 55 14.35 2.22 -36.65
C VAL A 55 15.04 2.42 -35.32
N LEU A 56 15.32 3.68 -35.00
CA LEU A 56 15.72 4.09 -33.67
C LEU A 56 14.51 3.84 -32.79
N TRP A 57 14.49 2.68 -32.12
CA TRP A 57 13.70 2.47 -30.92
C TRP A 57 14.24 3.42 -29.87
N THR A 58 13.92 4.71 -29.99
CA THR A 58 14.00 5.59 -28.83
C THR A 58 12.97 5.02 -27.88
N ASN A 59 13.47 4.57 -26.72
CA ASN A 59 12.66 4.17 -25.59
C ASN A 59 11.91 5.43 -25.12
N ARG A 60 10.92 5.86 -25.89
CA ARG A 60 10.07 7.00 -25.58
C ARG A 60 9.21 6.49 -24.44
N ILE A 61 9.65 6.77 -23.22
CA ILE A 61 8.79 6.75 -22.05
C ILE A 61 7.60 7.61 -22.47
N ALA A 62 6.44 6.99 -22.72
CA ALA A 62 5.23 7.74 -22.97
C ALA A 62 5.09 8.74 -21.82
N PRO A 63 4.74 10.01 -22.09
CA PRO A 63 4.62 11.00 -21.03
C PRO A 63 3.67 10.44 -19.98
N MET A 64 4.20 10.15 -18.78
CA MET A 64 3.42 9.64 -17.68
C MET A 64 2.39 10.71 -17.34
N SER A 65 1.11 10.38 -17.48
CA SER A 65 0.07 11.22 -16.91
C SER A 65 0.30 11.33 -15.40
N PRO A 66 0.24 12.54 -14.82
CA PRO A 66 0.43 12.73 -13.38
C PRO A 66 -0.50 11.82 -12.58
N ALA A 67 0.03 11.18 -11.53
CA ALA A 67 -0.79 10.36 -10.64
C ALA A 67 -1.84 11.25 -9.93
N ARG A 68 -3.06 10.77 -9.80
CA ARG A 68 -4.18 11.51 -9.21
C ARG A 68 -4.54 10.88 -7.88
N ILE A 69 -4.34 11.61 -6.80
CA ILE A 69 -4.47 11.08 -5.43
C ILE A 69 -5.65 11.75 -4.73
N GLY A 70 -6.53 10.95 -4.17
CA GLY A 70 -7.62 11.36 -3.31
C GLY A 70 -7.23 11.34 -1.84
N ILE A 71 -7.59 12.37 -1.09
CA ILE A 71 -7.50 12.39 0.37
C ILE A 71 -8.90 12.68 0.91
N VAL A 72 -9.43 11.76 1.72
CA VAL A 72 -10.79 11.85 2.25
C VAL A 72 -10.75 11.81 3.77
N THR A 73 -11.06 12.94 4.40
CA THR A 73 -11.30 13.00 5.84
C THR A 73 -12.76 12.71 6.13
N ILE A 74 -12.99 11.68 6.94
CA ILE A 74 -14.31 11.19 7.33
C ILE A 74 -14.54 11.59 8.79
N SER A 75 -15.36 12.63 9.00
CA SER A 75 -15.59 13.21 10.32
C SER A 75 -16.84 14.09 10.34
N ASP A 76 -17.80 13.73 11.18
CA ASP A 76 -18.99 14.56 11.47
C ASP A 76 -18.60 15.97 11.93
N ARG A 77 -17.54 16.09 12.75
CA ARG A 77 -17.12 17.37 13.33
C ARG A 77 -16.34 18.25 12.37
N ALA A 78 -15.51 17.64 11.50
CA ALA A 78 -14.73 18.40 10.54
C ALA A 78 -15.61 18.87 9.38
N SER A 79 -16.52 18.02 8.90
CA SER A 79 -17.47 18.37 7.83
C SER A 79 -18.46 19.47 8.25
N SER A 80 -18.85 19.52 9.53
CA SER A 80 -19.73 20.59 10.04
C SER A 80 -19.00 21.91 10.35
N GLY A 81 -17.69 22.00 10.10
CA GLY A 81 -16.86 23.18 10.42
C GLY A 81 -16.55 23.39 11.90
N GLY A 82 -16.97 22.47 12.78
CA GLY A 82 -16.77 22.56 14.23
C GLY A 82 -15.36 22.17 14.69
N TYR A 83 -14.55 21.58 13.80
CA TYR A 83 -13.18 21.15 14.09
C TYR A 83 -12.30 21.30 12.85
N ALA A 84 -11.10 21.84 13.02
CA ALA A 84 -10.14 21.94 11.93
C ALA A 84 -9.61 20.54 11.57
N ASP A 85 -9.59 20.22 10.28
CA ASP A 85 -9.01 18.97 9.81
C ASP A 85 -7.49 19.02 9.86
N LEU A 86 -6.91 18.19 10.73
CA LEU A 86 -5.46 18.02 10.85
C LEU A 86 -4.95 16.74 10.16
N SER A 87 -5.85 15.82 9.82
CA SER A 87 -5.48 14.49 9.34
C SER A 87 -5.23 14.50 7.85
N GLY A 88 -6.15 15.09 7.08
CA GLY A 88 -5.98 15.23 5.63
C GLY A 88 -4.71 16.00 5.25
N PRO A 89 -4.40 17.17 5.85
CA PRO A 89 -3.17 17.90 5.54
C PRO A 89 -1.91 17.13 5.97
N ALA A 90 -1.99 16.30 7.01
CA ALA A 90 -0.89 15.43 7.42
C ALA A 90 -0.60 14.33 6.39
N ILE A 91 -1.63 13.74 5.78
CA ILE A 91 -1.47 12.79 4.67
C ILE A 91 -0.79 13.49 3.49
N GLU A 92 -1.32 14.65 3.08
CA GLU A 92 -0.77 15.40 1.95
C GLU A 92 0.69 15.80 2.18
N ALA A 93 1.01 16.30 3.37
CA ALA A 93 2.37 16.70 3.73
C ALA A 93 3.36 15.52 3.68
N TRP A 94 2.93 14.33 4.13
CA TRP A 94 3.75 13.12 4.04
C TRP A 94 3.95 12.71 2.58
N LEU A 95 2.89 12.70 1.76
CA LEU A 95 2.97 12.36 0.32
C LEU A 95 3.86 13.33 -0.46
N ARG A 96 3.80 14.63 -0.15
CA ARG A 96 4.66 15.66 -0.76
C ARG A 96 6.15 15.45 -0.47
N GLN A 97 6.49 14.86 0.68
CA GLN A 97 7.87 14.50 1.00
C GLN A 97 8.27 13.20 0.30
N ALA A 98 7.36 12.23 0.21
CA ALA A 98 7.66 10.90 -0.29
C ALA A 98 7.67 10.78 -1.82
N ILE A 99 6.87 11.57 -2.55
CA ILE A 99 6.66 11.43 -4.00
C ILE A 99 7.45 12.49 -4.78
N THR A 100 8.22 12.06 -5.78
CA THR A 100 9.03 12.92 -6.65
C THR A 100 8.49 13.05 -8.07
N SER A 101 7.67 12.08 -8.53
CA SER A 101 6.96 12.19 -9.82
C SER A 101 5.83 13.22 -9.77
N PRO A 102 5.40 13.80 -10.92
CA PRO A 102 4.24 14.67 -10.95
C PRO A 102 2.96 13.99 -10.45
N TRP A 103 2.20 14.69 -9.61
CA TRP A 103 0.90 14.22 -9.12
C TRP A 103 -0.01 15.40 -8.76
N SER A 104 -1.32 15.14 -8.65
CA SER A 104 -2.34 16.09 -8.23
C SER A 104 -3.18 15.52 -7.09
N VAL A 105 -3.73 16.39 -6.24
CA VAL A 105 -4.58 16.01 -5.11
C VAL A 105 -6.04 16.42 -5.33
N ASP A 106 -6.98 15.51 -5.03
CA ASP A 106 -8.40 15.80 -4.80
C ASP A 106 -8.66 15.61 -3.30
N TYR A 107 -9.07 16.67 -2.62
CA TYR A 107 -9.23 16.69 -1.17
C TYR A 107 -10.70 16.83 -0.79
N ARG A 108 -11.20 15.95 0.07
CA ARG A 108 -12.60 15.98 0.53
C ARG A 108 -12.70 15.80 2.03
N VAL A 109 -13.58 16.57 2.65
CA VAL A 109 -14.02 16.37 4.04
C VAL A 109 -15.50 16.03 4.01
N ILE A 110 -15.86 14.86 4.52
CA ILE A 110 -17.22 14.33 4.47
C ILE A 110 -17.69 13.90 5.88
N PRO A 111 -19.01 13.90 6.13
CA PRO A 111 -19.54 13.32 7.37
C PRO A 111 -19.34 11.81 7.42
N ASP A 112 -19.32 11.26 8.62
CA ASP A 112 -19.18 9.83 8.85
C ASP A 112 -20.53 9.13 8.60
N GLY A 113 -20.47 7.89 8.10
CA GLY A 113 -21.64 7.12 7.73
C GLY A 113 -21.48 6.38 6.41
N PHE A 114 -22.20 5.27 6.30
CA PHE A 114 -22.04 4.30 5.23
C PHE A 114 -22.25 4.92 3.84
N GLU A 115 -23.37 5.59 3.59
CA GLU A 115 -23.71 6.17 2.29
C GLU A 115 -22.75 7.29 1.90
N SER A 116 -22.43 8.19 2.85
CA SER A 116 -21.49 9.30 2.66
C SER A 116 -20.13 8.81 2.15
N VAL A 117 -19.57 7.80 2.82
CA VAL A 117 -18.28 7.22 2.46
C VAL A 117 -18.38 6.43 1.16
N ARG A 118 -19.39 5.56 1.01
CA ARG A 118 -19.58 4.71 -0.17
C ARG A 118 -19.68 5.55 -1.44
N ASP A 119 -20.57 6.54 -1.45
CA ASP A 119 -20.87 7.34 -2.63
C ASP A 119 -19.67 8.23 -3.01
N THR A 120 -18.94 8.74 -2.01
CA THR A 120 -17.69 9.48 -2.24
C THR A 120 -16.62 8.60 -2.87
N LEU A 121 -16.43 7.37 -2.38
CA LEU A 121 -15.44 6.46 -2.94
C LEU A 121 -15.81 6.04 -4.37
N ILE A 122 -17.09 5.78 -4.66
CA ILE A 122 -17.56 5.48 -6.02
C ILE A 122 -17.27 6.65 -6.95
N ASP A 123 -17.65 7.88 -6.58
CA ASP A 123 -17.41 9.06 -7.40
C ASP A 123 -15.91 9.28 -7.68
N MET A 124 -15.07 9.14 -6.65
CA MET A 124 -13.63 9.34 -6.79
C MET A 124 -12.96 8.26 -7.67
N CYS A 125 -13.43 7.02 -7.60
CA CYS A 125 -12.93 5.95 -8.46
C CYS A 125 -13.44 6.06 -9.90
N ASP A 126 -14.76 6.21 -10.08
CA ASP A 126 -15.41 5.97 -11.37
C ASP A 126 -15.59 7.24 -12.20
N HIS A 127 -15.75 8.40 -11.56
CA HIS A 127 -15.98 9.68 -12.23
C HIS A 127 -14.73 10.56 -12.20
N ALA A 128 -14.13 10.72 -11.02
CA ALA A 128 -12.88 11.44 -10.92
C ALA A 128 -11.73 10.62 -11.49
N GLY A 129 -11.74 9.28 -11.44
CA GLY A 129 -10.67 8.44 -11.99
C GLY A 129 -9.34 8.62 -11.26
N LEU A 130 -9.37 8.58 -9.92
CA LEU A 130 -8.18 8.69 -9.10
C LEU A 130 -7.42 7.36 -9.04
N ASP A 131 -6.10 7.43 -8.91
CA ASP A 131 -5.21 6.26 -8.90
C ASP A 131 -5.04 5.69 -7.48
N LEU A 132 -4.99 6.57 -6.48
CA LEU A 132 -4.84 6.24 -5.08
C LEU A 132 -5.83 7.08 -4.26
N ILE A 133 -6.54 6.47 -3.32
CA ILE A 133 -7.38 7.16 -2.35
C ILE A 133 -6.91 6.78 -0.94
N CYS A 134 -6.56 7.78 -0.15
CA CYS A 134 -6.25 7.66 1.26
C CYS A 134 -7.43 8.22 2.06
N THR A 135 -8.09 7.39 2.86
CA THR A 135 -9.12 7.86 3.80
C THR A 135 -8.57 8.00 5.21
N THR A 136 -9.19 8.83 6.05
CA THR A 136 -8.85 8.95 7.46
C THR A 136 -10.11 9.20 8.29
N GLY A 137 -10.28 8.44 9.38
CA GLY A 137 -11.47 8.48 10.24
C GLY A 137 -12.43 7.30 10.05
N GLY A 138 -13.33 7.09 11.02
CA GLY A 138 -14.41 6.10 10.95
C GLY A 138 -13.98 4.62 10.91
N THR A 139 -12.83 4.25 11.47
CA THR A 139 -12.26 2.86 11.39
C THR A 139 -12.10 2.15 12.74
N GLY A 140 -12.63 2.74 13.82
CA GLY A 140 -12.64 2.10 15.13
C GLY A 140 -13.83 1.14 15.31
N PRO A 141 -14.06 0.68 16.56
CA PRO A 141 -15.17 -0.20 16.88
C PRO A 141 -16.46 0.56 17.25
N ALA A 142 -16.48 1.90 17.18
CA ALA A 142 -17.67 2.66 17.56
C ALA A 142 -18.80 2.42 16.54
N PRO A 143 -20.09 2.45 16.94
CA PRO A 143 -21.21 2.20 16.03
C PRO A 143 -21.31 3.14 14.83
N ARG A 144 -20.69 4.33 14.92
CA ARG A 144 -20.63 5.32 13.84
C ARG A 144 -19.46 5.08 12.87
N ASP A 145 -18.46 4.30 13.28
CA ASP A 145 -17.26 4.01 12.48
C ASP A 145 -17.59 2.99 11.38
N LEU A 146 -18.10 3.50 10.24
CA LEU A 146 -18.61 2.68 9.12
C LEU A 146 -17.74 2.78 7.85
N THR A 147 -16.55 3.39 7.94
CA THR A 147 -15.63 3.50 6.81
C THR A 147 -15.26 2.13 6.21
N PRO A 148 -14.89 1.09 7.00
CA PRO A 148 -14.57 -0.23 6.45
C PRO A 148 -15.78 -0.88 5.77
N GLU A 149 -16.98 -0.80 6.34
CA GLU A 149 -18.20 -1.34 5.74
C GLU A 149 -18.50 -0.69 4.40
N ALA A 150 -18.44 0.64 4.35
CA ALA A 150 -18.67 1.41 3.13
C ALA A 150 -17.63 1.06 2.06
N MET A 151 -16.37 0.94 2.45
CA MET A 151 -15.29 0.55 1.55
C MET A 151 -15.46 -0.87 1.03
N ALA A 152 -15.78 -1.84 1.90
CA ALA A 152 -16.03 -3.23 1.53
C ALA A 152 -17.16 -3.38 0.49
N ALA A 153 -18.15 -2.48 0.50
CA ALA A 153 -19.22 -2.43 -0.50
C ALA A 153 -18.78 -1.85 -1.86
N VAL A 154 -17.63 -1.18 -1.92
CA VAL A 154 -17.12 -0.47 -3.11
C VAL A 154 -15.97 -1.22 -3.79
N ILE A 155 -15.08 -1.86 -3.02
CA ILE A 155 -13.92 -2.56 -3.55
C ILE A 155 -14.31 -3.88 -4.24
N GLU A 156 -13.58 -4.22 -5.29
CA GLU A 156 -13.71 -5.48 -6.02
C GLU A 156 -12.74 -6.54 -5.48
N LYS A 157 -11.57 -6.10 -5.01
CA LYS A 157 -10.50 -6.98 -4.52
C LYS A 157 -9.94 -6.45 -3.20
N PRO A 158 -10.24 -7.09 -2.06
CA PRO A 158 -9.63 -6.73 -0.79
C PRO A 158 -8.14 -7.11 -0.76
N LEU A 159 -7.34 -6.29 -0.07
CA LEU A 159 -5.90 -6.49 0.13
C LEU A 159 -5.60 -6.57 1.64
N PRO A 160 -5.94 -7.69 2.31
CA PRO A 160 -5.90 -7.79 3.78
C PRO A 160 -4.52 -7.53 4.39
N GLY A 161 -3.44 -7.80 3.64
CA GLY A 161 -2.06 -7.55 4.08
C GLY A 161 -1.77 -6.10 4.47
N PHE A 162 -2.50 -5.12 3.92
CA PHE A 162 -2.39 -3.72 4.36
C PHE A 162 -2.91 -3.54 5.78
N GLY A 163 -4.10 -4.05 6.08
CA GLY A 163 -4.70 -3.96 7.42
C GLY A 163 -3.87 -4.71 8.46
N GLU A 164 -3.35 -5.89 8.10
CA GLU A 164 -2.41 -6.66 8.92
C GLU A 164 -1.15 -5.86 9.25
N GLN A 165 -0.51 -5.28 8.23
CA GLN A 165 0.71 -4.51 8.40
C GLN A 165 0.51 -3.23 9.23
N MET A 166 -0.58 -2.49 8.98
CA MET A 166 -0.91 -1.28 9.73
C MET A 166 -1.18 -1.59 11.21
N ARG A 167 -1.99 -2.62 11.51
CA ARG A 167 -2.20 -3.07 12.90
C ARG A 167 -0.90 -3.51 13.56
N ARG A 168 -0.06 -4.27 12.84
CA ARG A 168 1.23 -4.76 13.35
C ARG A 168 2.17 -3.61 13.72
N ILE A 169 2.33 -2.60 12.85
CA ILE A 169 3.23 -1.47 13.15
C ILE A 169 2.67 -0.61 14.28
N SER A 170 1.36 -0.35 14.31
CA SER A 170 0.73 0.43 15.37
C SER A 170 0.74 -0.26 16.73
N LEU A 171 0.75 -1.59 16.78
CA LEU A 171 0.84 -2.35 18.03
C LEU A 171 2.16 -2.13 18.78
N ASN A 172 3.20 -1.70 18.08
CA ASN A 172 4.46 -1.29 18.73
C ASN A 172 4.33 0.02 19.51
N GLU A 173 3.29 0.82 19.24
CA GLU A 173 3.05 2.10 19.90
C GLU A 173 1.91 2.02 20.92
N VAL A 174 0.80 1.37 20.55
CA VAL A 174 -0.41 1.33 21.38
C VAL A 174 -1.05 -0.07 21.40
N PRO A 175 -1.38 -0.63 22.58
CA PRO A 175 -2.04 -1.94 22.68
C PRO A 175 -3.42 -1.98 22.01
N THR A 176 -4.11 -0.84 21.94
CA THR A 176 -5.44 -0.72 21.32
C THR A 176 -5.42 -0.78 19.79
N ALA A 177 -4.25 -0.89 19.15
CA ALA A 177 -4.12 -1.06 17.70
C ALA A 177 -4.91 -2.27 17.17
N ILE A 178 -5.12 -3.30 18.00
CA ILE A 178 -5.92 -4.48 17.65
C ILE A 178 -7.40 -4.16 17.37
N LEU A 179 -7.90 -3.01 17.84
CA LEU A 179 -9.28 -2.58 17.64
C LEU A 179 -9.49 -1.89 16.28
N SER A 180 -8.41 -1.57 15.57
CA SER A 180 -8.47 -0.93 14.26
C SER A 180 -9.05 -1.87 13.21
N ARG A 181 -10.03 -1.37 12.48
CA ARG A 181 -10.68 -2.07 11.36
C ARG A 181 -10.21 -1.57 10.00
N GLN A 182 -9.08 -0.87 9.96
CA GLN A 182 -8.46 -0.39 8.73
C GLN A 182 -8.16 -1.53 7.76
N GLU A 183 -8.38 -1.24 6.48
CA GLU A 183 -8.12 -2.14 5.37
C GLU A 183 -7.63 -1.38 4.12
N ALA A 184 -7.34 -2.13 3.07
CA ALA A 184 -7.08 -1.62 1.74
C ALA A 184 -7.74 -2.54 0.70
N GLY A 185 -7.98 -2.01 -0.49
CA GLY A 185 -8.59 -2.75 -1.58
C GLY A 185 -8.56 -1.98 -2.89
N VAL A 186 -8.88 -2.69 -3.97
CA VAL A 186 -8.87 -2.15 -5.32
C VAL A 186 -10.28 -2.09 -5.88
N ARG A 187 -10.59 -1.00 -6.58
CA ARG A 187 -11.74 -0.85 -7.48
C ARG A 187 -11.22 -0.38 -8.84
N GLY A 188 -11.42 -1.14 -9.91
CA GLY A 188 -10.85 -0.83 -11.22
C GLY A 188 -9.34 -0.56 -11.17
N LYS A 189 -8.95 0.69 -11.45
CA LYS A 189 -7.57 1.19 -11.44
C LYS A 189 -7.23 2.04 -10.22
N THR A 190 -8.03 1.95 -9.15
CA THR A 190 -7.85 2.75 -7.95
C THR A 190 -7.51 1.86 -6.77
N LEU A 191 -6.40 2.16 -6.09
CA LEU A 191 -6.11 1.62 -4.77
C LEU A 191 -6.74 2.52 -3.70
N ILE A 192 -7.47 1.93 -2.75
CA ILE A 192 -8.03 2.63 -1.60
C ILE A 192 -7.34 2.10 -0.33
N VAL A 193 -6.92 2.98 0.57
CA VAL A 193 -6.26 2.64 1.85
C VAL A 193 -6.88 3.46 2.98
N ASN A 194 -7.34 2.79 4.05
CA ASN A 194 -7.79 3.50 5.26
C ASN A 194 -6.63 3.76 6.21
N LEU A 195 -6.36 5.03 6.49
CA LEU A 195 -5.31 5.51 7.39
C LEU A 195 -5.89 5.90 8.75
N PRO A 196 -5.05 6.02 9.80
CA PRO A 196 -5.51 6.45 11.12
C PRO A 196 -5.85 7.94 11.15
N GLY A 197 -6.55 8.38 12.21
CA GLY A 197 -6.98 9.77 12.39
C GLY A 197 -6.01 10.69 13.12
N LYS A 198 -4.83 10.22 13.52
CA LYS A 198 -3.81 11.04 14.22
C LYS A 198 -2.63 11.28 13.29
N PRO A 199 -2.16 12.54 13.10
CA PRO A 199 -1.02 12.85 12.22
C PRO A 199 0.22 11.99 12.45
N ALA A 200 0.59 11.75 13.71
CA ALA A 200 1.73 10.89 14.04
C ALA A 200 1.52 9.44 13.56
N SER A 201 0.34 8.87 13.83
CA SER A 201 -0.01 7.50 13.41
C SER A 201 -0.14 7.38 11.88
N ILE A 202 -0.53 8.45 11.19
CA ILE A 202 -0.59 8.49 9.71
C ILE A 202 0.80 8.29 9.13
N ALA A 203 1.79 9.04 9.63
CA ALA A 203 3.17 8.92 9.17
C ALA A 203 3.74 7.51 9.41
N VAL A 204 3.43 6.91 10.56
CA VAL A 204 3.84 5.53 10.91
C VAL A 204 3.23 4.51 9.95
N CYS A 205 1.92 4.60 9.68
CA CYS A 205 1.23 3.67 8.78
C CYS A 205 1.70 3.84 7.34
N LEU A 206 1.80 5.07 6.84
CA LEU A 206 2.30 5.35 5.50
C LEU A 206 3.74 4.85 5.33
N GLY A 207 4.63 5.09 6.29
CA GLY A 207 5.99 4.54 6.26
C GLY A 207 6.02 3.01 6.19
N ALA A 208 5.03 2.32 6.76
CA ALA A 208 4.96 0.87 6.77
C ALA A 208 4.37 0.23 5.50
N VAL A 209 3.44 0.92 4.81
CA VAL A 209 2.70 0.33 3.67
C VAL A 209 3.02 0.99 2.33
N PHE A 210 3.42 2.27 2.30
CA PHE A 210 3.71 2.99 1.07
C PHE A 210 4.82 2.38 0.21
N PRO A 211 5.86 1.69 0.75
CA PRO A 211 6.85 1.01 -0.08
C PRO A 211 6.28 0.01 -1.09
N ALA A 212 5.08 -0.53 -0.84
CA ALA A 212 4.38 -1.45 -1.74
C ALA A 212 3.39 -0.76 -2.69
N ILE A 213 2.97 0.47 -2.38
CA ILE A 213 1.91 1.18 -3.13
C ILE A 213 2.30 1.45 -4.58
N PRO A 214 3.48 2.01 -4.91
CA PRO A 214 3.83 2.30 -6.30
C PRO A 214 3.78 1.09 -7.22
N TYR A 215 4.22 -0.09 -6.75
CA TYR A 215 4.13 -1.32 -7.54
C TYR A 215 2.69 -1.85 -7.63
N CYS A 216 1.88 -1.71 -6.57
CA CYS A 216 0.45 -2.02 -6.64
C CYS A 216 -0.24 -1.18 -7.73
N LEU A 217 0.07 0.12 -7.82
CA LEU A 217 -0.46 1.01 -8.85
C LEU A 217 -0.04 0.58 -10.25
N ASP A 218 1.23 0.20 -10.43
CA ASP A 218 1.73 -0.34 -11.71
C ASP A 218 0.92 -1.59 -12.13
N LEU A 219 0.65 -2.52 -11.20
CA LEU A 219 -0.07 -3.78 -11.47
C LEU A 219 -1.53 -3.59 -11.86
N ILE A 220 -2.21 -2.60 -11.27
CA ILE A 220 -3.62 -2.31 -11.58
C ILE A 220 -3.76 -1.34 -12.77
N GLY A 221 -2.65 -0.91 -13.37
CA GLY A 221 -2.64 -0.02 -14.52
C GLY A 221 -3.02 1.43 -14.20
N ALA A 222 -2.73 1.87 -12.99
CA ALA A 222 -2.93 3.22 -12.48
C ALA A 222 -1.73 4.14 -12.78
N GLY A 223 -1.85 5.41 -12.40
CA GLY A 223 -0.81 6.42 -12.48
C GLY A 223 0.47 6.00 -11.74
N ARG A 224 1.61 6.15 -12.41
CA ARG A 224 2.91 5.74 -11.88
C ARG A 224 3.44 6.77 -10.89
N ILE A 225 3.90 6.28 -9.74
CA ILE A 225 4.52 7.06 -8.67
C ILE A 225 6.01 6.73 -8.58
N GLU A 226 6.87 7.75 -8.55
CA GLU A 226 8.27 7.65 -8.14
C GLU A 226 8.47 8.29 -6.76
N THR A 227 9.35 7.72 -5.94
CA THR A 227 9.54 8.14 -4.55
C THR A 227 10.95 8.68 -4.28
N ASP A 228 11.07 9.53 -3.27
CA ASP A 228 12.36 9.93 -2.70
C ASP A 228 12.90 8.79 -1.82
N PRO A 229 14.03 8.15 -2.16
CA PRO A 229 14.59 7.06 -1.37
C PRO A 229 15.04 7.48 0.05
N GLN A 230 15.20 8.77 0.34
CA GLN A 230 15.47 9.26 1.70
C GLN A 230 14.23 9.22 2.60
N VAL A 231 13.03 9.25 2.01
CA VAL A 231 11.75 9.23 2.73
C VAL A 231 11.09 7.86 2.66
N CYS A 232 11.02 7.29 1.46
CA CYS A 232 10.39 5.99 1.21
C CYS A 232 11.05 5.27 0.02
N VAL A 233 11.63 4.11 0.26
CA VAL A 233 12.17 3.24 -0.79
C VAL A 233 11.06 2.34 -1.32
N ALA A 234 10.43 2.74 -2.43
CA ALA A 234 9.45 1.90 -3.11
C ALA A 234 10.09 0.66 -3.73
N PHE A 235 9.48 -0.51 -3.51
CA PHE A 235 9.99 -1.77 -4.04
C PHE A 235 9.26 -2.16 -5.33
N ARG A 236 10.04 -2.47 -6.37
CA ARG A 236 9.56 -3.08 -7.62
C ARG A 236 10.40 -4.34 -7.91
N PRO A 237 9.77 -5.53 -8.07
CA PRO A 237 10.49 -6.75 -8.43
C PRO A 237 11.26 -6.59 -9.76
N LYS A 238 12.45 -7.18 -9.84
CA LYS A 238 13.23 -7.21 -11.09
C LYS A 238 12.61 -8.21 -12.07
N GLY A 239 12.32 -7.77 -13.30
CA GLY A 239 11.88 -8.65 -14.38
C GLY A 239 10.38 -8.95 -14.42
N ALA A 240 9.55 -8.14 -13.74
CA ALA A 240 8.11 -8.09 -13.95
C ALA A 240 7.75 -7.37 -15.26
#